data_AF-A0A0F9IHS1-F1
#
_entry.id   AF-A0A0F9IHS1-F1
#
_cell.length_a   1.000
_cell.length_b   1.000
_cell.length_c   1.000
_cell.angle_alpha   90.00
_cell.angle_beta   90.00
_cell.angle_gamma   90.00
#
_symmetry.space_group_name_H-M   'P 1'
#
loop_
_entity.id
_entity.type
_entity.pdbx_description
1 polymer ?
#
loop_
_entity_poly.entity_id
_entity_poly.type
_entity_poly.pdbx_seq_one_letter_code
_entity_poly.pdbx_strand_id
1 'polypeptide(L)'
;MDIVKNRELIQAEKMADEGDYKEALEQVLAFEKKNDLSDIDQILSFLLKSSLLINLSQFDEGFKSAEKAYQKSKKLGLDLYSVDASILMGKALTRLQKLDESLDVILQAESLLKSIPKISQKELMQREASLVTVKSYAFFYKGDGDNTLKYMEQSLTLREELGNKKEIIETLSYMGHGYLIYKSDLDLALKFAERCQALVEEVNVKSVRFPLAMNLLNFGNIYSQKGVIDRALKYHKDSFSILEELNDNEYMAATLGNIASIYLEKGEIEQCLETYKNVLKIQEKVGNDWYISLGFLNLIQALVETGDIPQAKSYLEQFQRYHNQVNNDFANNCYRLSLAMVLKTSSRTHDRAKSEELLKQVIEEDIFSNLNLDALIHLCDLFLIELRITNDLEILDDIQPYIDQLLDFAEMNQSYTFLCETYLLQARIALLTYDIKKTRRLLIQAHQIAKRHDLRRLVETILNEHEELIKQLDTWKRLKKMKAPLSERMELSQLNTQIKRMVRKGLSVSIQISEETVTVHKDKKVCLVCKGEALGFTYICKCDVIYCENCARALSDLENVCWVCNTPIDSSKPIKPFLLDEEKIDLKPSDKKLKKSEK
;
A
#
# COMPACT_ATOMS: atom_id res chain seq x y z
N MET A 1 -8.71 35.85 26.69
CA MET A 1 -10.11 36.24 26.95
C MET A 1 -10.87 34.97 26.79
N ASP A 2 -11.32 34.33 27.89
CA ASP A 2 -12.02 33.05 27.81
C ASP A 2 -13.34 33.29 27.08
N ILE A 3 -13.37 32.98 25.79
CA ILE A 3 -14.57 33.01 24.98
C ILE A 3 -15.45 31.89 25.52
N VAL A 4 -16.49 32.27 26.25
CA VAL A 4 -17.49 31.33 26.74
C VAL A 4 -18.24 30.81 25.52
N LYS A 5 -17.89 29.59 25.07
CA LYS A 5 -18.60 28.92 23.98
C LYS A 5 -20.09 28.83 24.30
N ASN A 6 -20.93 29.05 23.29
CA ASN A 6 -22.37 28.91 23.44
C ASN A 6 -22.73 27.48 23.90
N ARG A 7 -23.66 27.38 24.85
CA ARG A 7 -24.09 26.12 25.45
C ARG A 7 -24.61 25.11 24.42
N GLU A 8 -25.27 25.57 23.36
CA GLU A 8 -25.79 24.70 22.30
C GLU A 8 -24.67 24.12 21.44
N LEU A 9 -23.62 24.90 21.16
CA LEU A 9 -22.43 24.40 20.46
C LEU A 9 -21.65 23.42 21.34
N ILE A 10 -21.54 23.67 22.65
CA ILE A 10 -20.92 22.71 23.59
C ILE A 10 -21.71 21.40 23.62
N GLN A 11 -23.04 21.46 23.59
CA GLN A 11 -23.88 20.27 23.54
C GLN A 11 -23.68 19.50 22.24
N ALA A 12 -23.65 20.19 21.09
CA ALA A 12 -23.36 19.56 19.81
C ALA A 12 -21.95 18.95 19.75
N GLU A 13 -20.93 19.60 20.33
CA GLU A 13 -19.58 19.04 20.49
C GLU A 13 -19.60 17.77 21.32
N LYS A 14 -20.34 17.76 22.44
CA LYS A 14 -20.48 16.58 23.28
C LYS A 14 -21.16 15.42 22.55
N MET A 15 -22.21 15.70 21.76
CA MET A 15 -22.88 14.70 20.93
C MET A 15 -21.91 14.15 19.87
N ALA A 16 -21.11 15.00 19.24
CA ALA A 16 -20.07 14.58 18.31
C ALA A 16 -19.00 13.70 19.01
N ASP A 17 -18.61 14.06 20.24
CA ASP A 17 -17.69 13.27 21.07
C ASP A 17 -18.27 11.89 21.45
N GLU A 18 -19.59 11.80 21.57
CA GLU A 18 -20.35 10.57 21.77
C GLU A 18 -20.62 9.82 20.46
N GLY A 19 -20.23 10.38 19.30
CA GLY A 19 -20.35 9.81 17.96
C GLY A 19 -21.69 10.07 17.25
N ASP A 20 -22.58 10.87 17.84
CA ASP A 20 -23.92 11.17 17.32
C ASP A 20 -23.85 12.36 16.33
N TYR A 21 -23.11 12.17 15.23
CA TYR A 21 -22.76 13.25 14.29
C TYR A 21 -23.96 13.85 13.55
N LYS A 22 -24.99 13.05 13.24
CA LYS A 22 -26.18 13.53 12.51
C LYS A 22 -27.01 14.46 13.39
N GLU A 23 -27.29 14.04 14.62
CA GLU A 23 -28.04 14.80 15.60
C GLU A 23 -27.26 16.06 16.01
N ALA A 24 -25.94 15.95 16.17
CA ALA A 24 -25.08 17.12 16.39
C ALA A 24 -25.17 18.11 15.21
N LEU A 25 -25.18 17.62 13.97
CA LEU A 25 -25.29 18.46 12.78
C LEU A 25 -26.64 19.17 12.71
N GLU A 26 -27.74 18.47 13.00
CA GLU A 26 -29.08 19.06 13.08
C GLU A 26 -29.14 20.18 14.13
N GLN A 27 -28.51 19.97 15.29
CA GLN A 27 -28.43 20.99 16.34
C GLN A 27 -27.64 22.21 15.87
N VAL A 28 -26.50 22.03 15.18
CA VAL A 28 -25.71 23.14 14.64
C VAL A 28 -26.47 23.89 13.55
N LEU A 29 -27.19 23.19 12.67
CA LEU A 29 -28.02 23.80 11.63
C LEU A 29 -29.21 24.60 12.22
N ALA A 30 -29.79 24.13 13.33
CA ALA A 30 -30.82 24.86 14.05
C ALA A 30 -30.23 26.12 14.73
N PHE A 31 -29.03 26.00 15.29
CA PHE A 31 -28.31 27.12 15.90
C PHE A 31 -27.99 28.23 14.89
N GLU A 32 -27.52 27.88 13.68
CA GLU A 32 -27.19 28.82 12.60
C GLU A 32 -28.39 29.66 12.11
N LYS A 33 -29.63 29.23 12.36
CA LYS A 33 -30.85 29.95 11.95
C LYS A 33 -31.26 31.08 12.89
N LYS A 34 -30.57 31.26 14.02
CA LYS A 34 -30.90 32.30 15.01
C LYS A 34 -30.41 33.67 14.53
N ASN A 35 -31.19 34.71 14.81
CA ASN A 35 -30.91 36.07 14.32
C ASN A 35 -29.85 36.83 15.15
N ASP A 36 -29.51 36.36 16.36
CA ASP A 36 -28.64 37.06 17.32
C ASP A 36 -27.34 36.31 17.63
N LEU A 37 -26.66 35.79 16.59
CA LEU A 37 -25.38 35.09 16.75
C LEU A 37 -24.20 36.06 16.72
N SER A 38 -23.33 36.01 17.74
CA SER A 38 -22.07 36.75 17.71
C SER A 38 -21.18 36.29 16.56
N ASP A 39 -20.24 37.14 16.12
CA ASP A 39 -19.31 36.77 15.06
C ASP A 39 -18.50 35.51 15.40
N ILE A 40 -18.14 35.33 16.68
CA ILE A 40 -17.42 34.16 17.17
C ILE A 40 -18.32 32.93 17.18
N ASP A 41 -19.59 33.04 17.60
CA ASP A 41 -20.54 31.93 17.56
C ASP A 41 -20.75 31.42 16.13
N GLN A 42 -20.80 32.32 15.14
CA GLN A 42 -20.90 31.95 13.73
C GLN A 42 -19.64 31.24 13.23
N ILE A 43 -18.45 31.70 13.62
CA ILE A 43 -17.20 31.01 13.26
C ILE A 43 -17.17 29.60 13.86
N LEU A 44 -17.49 29.48 15.15
CA LEU A 44 -17.50 28.18 15.85
C LEU A 44 -18.57 27.24 15.27
N SER A 45 -19.74 27.75 14.89
CA SER A 45 -20.76 26.93 14.23
C SER A 45 -20.29 26.41 12.88
N PHE A 46 -19.63 27.26 12.06
CA PHE A 46 -19.08 26.84 10.78
C PHE A 46 -17.96 25.81 10.90
N LEU A 47 -17.09 25.95 11.91
CA LEU A 47 -16.03 24.98 12.21
C LEU A 47 -16.60 23.63 12.65
N LEU A 48 -17.54 23.64 13.60
CA LEU A 48 -18.17 22.42 14.10
C LEU A 48 -18.96 21.72 12.99
N LYS A 49 -19.75 22.47 12.23
CA LYS A 49 -20.47 21.98 11.06
C LYS A 49 -19.54 21.35 10.04
N SER A 50 -18.41 22.00 9.73
CA SER A 50 -17.42 21.44 8.81
C SER A 50 -16.87 20.09 9.30
N SER A 51 -16.47 20.02 10.57
CA SER A 51 -16.00 18.78 11.19
C SER A 51 -17.05 17.65 11.11
N LEU A 52 -18.31 17.96 11.43
CA LEU A 52 -19.43 17.00 11.37
C LEU A 52 -19.70 16.51 9.95
N LEU A 53 -19.71 17.41 8.97
CA LEU A 53 -19.91 17.08 7.56
C LEU A 53 -18.78 16.19 7.03
N ILE A 54 -17.53 16.48 7.39
CA ILE A 54 -16.37 15.63 7.00
C ILE A 54 -16.52 14.23 7.61
N ASN A 55 -16.91 14.11 8.89
CA ASN A 55 -17.15 12.80 9.52
C ASN A 55 -18.33 12.04 8.91
N LEU A 56 -19.30 12.76 8.33
CA LEU A 56 -20.44 12.19 7.59
C LEU A 56 -20.14 11.96 6.10
N SER A 57 -18.87 12.06 5.68
CA SER A 57 -18.42 11.91 4.29
C SER A 57 -19.01 12.93 3.31
N GLN A 58 -19.46 14.09 3.80
CA GLN A 58 -19.93 15.23 3.01
C GLN A 58 -18.80 16.26 2.84
N PHE A 59 -17.75 15.86 2.10
CA PHE A 59 -16.49 16.60 2.06
C PHE A 59 -16.59 17.97 1.38
N ASP A 60 -17.38 18.11 0.31
CA ASP A 60 -17.59 19.39 -0.39
C ASP A 60 -18.32 20.41 0.49
N GLU A 61 -19.41 20.00 1.15
CA GLU A 61 -20.12 20.86 2.10
C GLU A 61 -19.25 21.17 3.32
N GLY A 62 -18.48 20.20 3.79
CA GLY A 62 -17.51 20.36 4.87
C GLY A 62 -16.44 21.40 4.52
N PHE A 63 -15.88 21.34 3.32
CA PHE A 63 -14.93 22.31 2.79
C PHE A 63 -15.55 23.71 2.71
N LYS A 64 -16.74 23.84 2.11
CA LYS A 64 -17.46 25.13 1.99
C LYS A 64 -17.77 25.74 3.36
N SER A 65 -18.07 24.92 4.36
CA SER A 65 -18.30 25.39 5.73
C SER A 65 -17.00 25.88 6.38
N ALA A 66 -15.89 25.15 6.21
CA ALA A 66 -14.58 25.61 6.71
C ALA A 66 -14.11 26.89 6.02
N GLU A 67 -14.34 27.03 4.70
CA GLU A 67 -13.99 28.23 3.96
C GLU A 67 -14.73 29.46 4.48
N LYS A 68 -16.02 29.34 4.82
CA LYS A 68 -16.78 30.42 5.48
C LYS A 68 -16.18 30.81 6.84
N ALA A 69 -15.79 29.82 7.65
CA ALA A 69 -15.10 30.06 8.92
C ALA A 69 -13.77 30.79 8.70
N TYR A 70 -12.98 30.37 7.70
CA TYR A 70 -11.70 30.98 7.34
C TYR A 70 -11.87 32.44 6.91
N GLN A 71 -12.77 32.72 5.96
CA GLN A 71 -13.00 34.07 5.46
C GLN A 71 -13.44 35.03 6.57
N LYS A 72 -14.34 34.57 7.45
CA LYS A 72 -14.85 35.39 8.55
C LYS A 72 -13.82 35.62 9.65
N SER A 73 -13.10 34.58 10.08
CA SER A 73 -12.03 34.70 11.08
C SER A 73 -10.89 35.59 10.59
N LYS A 74 -10.47 35.45 9.33
CA LYS A 74 -9.43 36.27 8.71
C LYS A 74 -9.82 37.74 8.65
N LYS A 75 -11.08 38.05 8.29
CA LYS A 75 -11.60 39.43 8.27
C LYS A 75 -11.56 40.09 9.65
N LEU A 76 -11.71 39.31 10.72
CA LEU A 76 -11.72 39.78 12.10
C LEU A 76 -10.35 39.73 12.79
N GLY A 77 -9.29 39.26 12.10
CA GLY A 77 -7.95 39.09 12.67
C GLY A 77 -7.89 38.00 13.75
N LEU A 78 -8.78 37.00 13.68
CA LEU A 78 -8.84 35.88 14.62
C LEU A 78 -8.03 34.70 14.07
N ASP A 79 -6.71 34.87 14.00
CA ASP A 79 -5.79 33.98 13.28
C ASP A 79 -5.85 32.51 13.74
N LEU A 80 -6.09 32.27 15.04
CA LEU A 80 -6.21 30.91 15.57
C LEU A 80 -7.39 30.13 14.96
N TYR A 81 -8.54 30.80 14.76
CA TYR A 81 -9.69 30.20 14.08
C TYR A 81 -9.47 30.08 12.58
N SER A 82 -8.65 30.94 11.98
CA SER A 82 -8.23 30.78 10.59
C SER A 82 -7.36 29.53 10.42
N VAL A 83 -6.46 29.25 11.36
CA VAL A 83 -5.70 27.98 11.39
C VAL A 83 -6.63 26.78 11.54
N ASP A 84 -7.58 26.82 12.49
CA ASP A 84 -8.54 25.73 12.70
C ASP A 84 -9.39 25.46 11.43
N ALA A 85 -9.81 26.52 10.74
CA ALA A 85 -10.52 26.42 9.47
C ALA A 85 -9.64 25.82 8.37
N SER A 86 -8.37 26.25 8.24
CA SER A 86 -7.44 25.70 7.27
C SER A 86 -7.13 24.21 7.49
N ILE A 87 -7.06 23.75 8.75
CA ILE A 87 -6.93 22.32 9.08
C ILE A 87 -8.13 21.54 8.52
N LEU A 88 -9.36 22.02 8.71
CA LEU A 88 -10.58 21.36 8.22
C LEU A 88 -10.67 21.41 6.68
N MET A 89 -10.27 22.53 6.06
CA MET A 89 -10.14 22.63 4.60
C MET A 89 -9.16 21.58 4.07
N GLY A 90 -7.97 21.47 4.66
CA GLY A 90 -6.97 20.46 4.27
C GLY A 90 -7.50 19.03 4.43
N LYS A 91 -8.17 18.71 5.54
CA LYS A 91 -8.83 17.40 5.72
C LYS A 91 -9.82 17.08 4.60
N ALA A 92 -10.69 18.03 4.27
CA ALA A 92 -11.68 17.85 3.21
C ALA A 92 -11.02 17.72 1.83
N LEU A 93 -10.02 18.55 1.51
CA LEU A 93 -9.27 18.49 0.24
C LEU A 93 -8.55 17.15 0.08
N THR A 94 -7.93 16.63 1.14
CA THR A 94 -7.29 15.31 1.12
C THR A 94 -8.29 14.21 0.79
N ARG A 95 -9.50 14.23 1.39
CA ARG A 95 -10.57 13.25 1.07
C ARG A 95 -11.14 13.43 -0.34
N LEU A 96 -11.11 14.65 -0.87
CA LEU A 96 -11.47 14.98 -2.26
C LEU A 96 -10.35 14.70 -3.27
N GLN A 97 -9.23 14.08 -2.86
CA GLN A 97 -8.05 13.80 -3.70
C GLN A 97 -7.39 15.04 -4.32
N LYS A 98 -7.57 16.22 -3.71
CA LYS A 98 -6.91 17.48 -4.08
C LYS A 98 -5.66 17.69 -3.23
N LEU A 99 -4.68 16.81 -3.41
CA LEU A 99 -3.56 16.64 -2.48
C LEU A 99 -2.62 17.86 -2.43
N ASP A 100 -2.33 18.48 -3.58
CA ASP A 100 -1.48 19.68 -3.64
C ASP A 100 -2.15 20.89 -2.99
N GLU A 101 -3.42 21.14 -3.31
CA GLU A 101 -4.21 22.19 -2.65
C GLU A 101 -4.27 21.99 -1.13
N SER A 102 -4.42 20.74 -0.68
CA SER A 102 -4.39 20.39 0.75
C SER A 102 -3.06 20.77 1.39
N LEU A 103 -1.94 20.36 0.80
CA LEU A 103 -0.60 20.67 1.30
C LEU A 103 -0.33 22.18 1.33
N ASP A 104 -0.74 22.91 0.30
CA ASP A 104 -0.59 24.37 0.23
C ASP A 104 -1.36 25.08 1.35
N VAL A 105 -2.62 24.70 1.58
CA VAL A 105 -3.44 25.26 2.66
C VAL A 105 -2.80 24.96 4.03
N ILE A 106 -2.27 23.76 4.23
CA ILE A 106 -1.64 23.36 5.49
C ILE A 106 -0.30 24.08 5.71
N LEU A 107 0.51 24.29 4.67
CA LEU A 107 1.74 25.07 4.75
C LEU A 107 1.48 26.54 5.12
N GLN A 108 0.43 27.14 4.55
CA GLN A 108 0.00 28.49 4.92
C GLN A 108 -0.47 28.55 6.37
N ALA A 109 -1.23 27.56 6.83
CA ALA A 109 -1.71 27.47 8.20
C ALA A 109 -0.57 27.31 9.21
N GLU A 110 0.48 26.55 8.90
CA GLU A 110 1.69 26.45 9.73
C GLU A 110 2.43 27.78 9.84
N SER A 111 2.59 28.49 8.72
CA SER A 111 3.22 29.81 8.73
C SER A 111 2.41 30.80 9.56
N LEU A 112 1.08 30.76 9.45
CA LEU A 112 0.19 31.59 10.24
C LEU A 112 0.31 31.25 11.73
N LEU A 113 0.21 29.97 12.10
CA LEU A 113 0.31 29.50 13.48
C LEU A 113 1.60 29.97 14.16
N LYS A 114 2.75 29.89 13.46
CA LYS A 114 4.05 30.36 13.95
C LYS A 114 4.12 31.88 14.17
N SER A 115 3.30 32.65 13.46
CA SER A 115 3.27 34.11 13.54
C SER A 115 2.37 34.65 14.66
N ILE A 116 1.51 33.81 15.25
CA ILE A 116 0.55 34.24 16.28
C ILE A 116 1.29 34.59 17.58
N PRO A 117 1.21 35.84 18.07
CA PRO A 117 1.87 36.23 19.31
C PRO A 117 1.11 35.69 20.53
N LYS A 118 1.86 35.24 21.55
CA LYS A 118 1.31 34.85 22.87
C LYS A 118 0.31 33.69 22.86
N ILE A 119 0.45 32.72 21.95
CA ILE A 119 -0.27 31.44 22.00
C ILE A 119 0.23 30.57 23.16
N SER A 120 -0.66 29.85 23.83
CA SER A 120 -0.23 28.89 24.86
C SER A 120 0.45 27.67 24.24
N GLN A 121 1.42 27.08 24.94
CA GLN A 121 2.14 25.90 24.45
C GLN A 121 1.17 24.74 24.13
N LYS A 122 0.12 24.58 24.93
CA LYS A 122 -0.90 23.54 24.72
C LYS A 122 -1.70 23.78 23.43
N GLU A 123 -2.16 25.01 23.18
CA GLU A 123 -2.92 25.34 21.97
C GLU A 123 -2.08 25.24 20.70
N LEU A 124 -0.80 25.60 20.79
CA LEU A 124 0.18 25.43 19.72
C LEU A 124 0.33 23.95 19.38
N MET A 125 0.66 23.12 20.37
CA MET A 125 0.87 21.67 20.18
C MET A 125 -0.37 20.97 19.60
N GLN A 126 -1.58 21.35 20.03
CA GLN A 126 -2.83 20.78 19.48
C GLN A 126 -2.99 21.02 17.98
N ARG A 127 -2.63 22.23 17.52
CA ARG A 127 -2.75 22.61 16.11
C ARG A 127 -1.59 22.08 15.29
N GLU A 128 -0.39 22.06 15.84
CA GLU A 128 0.76 21.38 15.22
C GLU A 128 0.47 19.89 14.99
N ALA A 129 -0.06 19.18 15.99
CA ALA A 129 -0.45 17.78 15.86
C ALA A 129 -1.47 17.58 14.72
N SER A 130 -2.47 18.46 14.64
CA SER A 130 -3.51 18.41 13.63
C SER A 130 -2.97 18.70 12.22
N LEU A 131 -2.14 19.74 12.06
CA LEU A 131 -1.52 20.10 10.79
C LEU A 131 -0.64 18.97 10.25
N VAL A 132 0.21 18.41 11.12
CA VAL A 132 1.10 17.29 10.78
C VAL A 132 0.31 16.03 10.44
N THR A 133 -0.82 15.78 11.11
CA THR A 133 -1.74 14.68 10.75
C THR A 133 -2.27 14.83 9.33
N VAL A 134 -2.74 16.04 8.96
CA VAL A 134 -3.28 16.28 7.60
C VAL A 134 -2.18 16.13 6.55
N LYS A 135 -0.95 16.60 6.83
CA LYS A 135 0.20 16.36 5.95
C LYS A 135 0.43 14.87 5.75
N SER A 136 0.45 14.11 6.83
CA SER A 136 0.65 12.67 6.77
C SER A 136 -0.40 12.00 5.86
N TYR A 137 -1.68 12.34 6.00
CA TYR A 137 -2.72 11.82 5.12
C TYR A 137 -2.53 12.26 3.67
N ALA A 138 -2.13 13.51 3.41
CA ALA A 138 -1.87 13.96 2.04
C ALA A 138 -0.71 13.18 1.40
N PHE A 139 0.40 12.97 2.11
CA PHE A 139 1.53 12.15 1.63
C PHE A 139 1.16 10.67 1.48
N PHE A 140 0.28 10.16 2.35
CA PHE A 140 -0.24 8.80 2.25
C PHE A 140 -0.98 8.59 0.92
N TYR A 141 -1.91 9.48 0.57
CA TYR A 141 -2.61 9.40 -0.72
C TYR A 141 -1.70 9.70 -1.91
N LYS A 142 -0.59 10.44 -1.72
CA LYS A 142 0.47 10.57 -2.73
C LYS A 142 1.36 9.31 -2.85
N GLY A 143 1.27 8.37 -1.93
CA GLY A 143 2.13 7.18 -1.91
C GLY A 143 3.54 7.40 -1.35
N ASP A 144 3.82 8.56 -0.77
CA ASP A 144 5.10 8.84 -0.14
C ASP A 144 5.12 8.26 1.27
N GLY A 145 5.55 7.01 1.38
CA GLY A 145 5.60 6.28 2.64
C GLY A 145 6.55 6.89 3.68
N ASP A 146 7.66 7.49 3.25
CA ASP A 146 8.67 8.03 4.18
C ASP A 146 8.16 9.30 4.86
N ASN A 147 7.60 10.25 4.11
CA ASN A 147 6.98 11.42 4.70
C ASN A 147 5.70 11.07 5.46
N THR A 148 4.92 10.11 4.98
CA THR A 148 3.76 9.58 5.71
C THR A 148 4.14 9.18 7.12
N LEU A 149 5.08 8.24 7.26
CA LEU A 149 5.50 7.68 8.56
C LEU A 149 6.16 8.74 9.44
N LYS A 150 7.03 9.57 8.88
CA LYS A 150 7.68 10.69 9.59
C LYS A 150 6.65 11.63 10.23
N TYR A 151 5.65 12.05 9.47
CA TYR A 151 4.61 12.94 9.99
C TYR A 151 3.66 12.23 10.96
N MET A 152 3.35 10.94 10.78
CA MET A 152 2.58 10.18 11.78
C MET A 152 3.32 10.07 13.11
N GLU A 153 4.63 9.80 13.09
CA GLU A 153 5.45 9.72 14.30
C GLU A 153 5.46 11.06 15.05
N GLN A 154 5.64 12.17 14.34
CA GLN A 154 5.55 13.51 14.91
C GLN A 154 4.16 13.79 15.51
N SER A 155 3.08 13.44 14.80
CA SER A 155 1.72 13.56 15.31
C SER A 155 1.51 12.74 16.58
N LEU A 156 1.99 11.49 16.61
CA LEU A 156 1.84 10.59 17.75
C LEU A 156 2.53 11.18 18.98
N THR A 157 3.78 11.63 18.86
CA THR A 157 4.53 12.26 19.97
C THR A 157 3.77 13.46 20.54
N LEU A 158 3.31 14.37 19.69
CA LEU A 158 2.55 15.54 20.14
C LEU A 158 1.24 15.15 20.86
N ARG A 159 0.51 14.17 20.33
CA ARG A 159 -0.77 13.71 20.91
C ARG A 159 -0.58 12.94 22.22
N GLU A 160 0.53 12.21 22.37
CA GLU A 160 0.93 11.57 23.62
C GLU A 160 1.25 12.60 24.71
N GLU A 161 2.02 13.64 24.38
CA GLU A 161 2.32 14.74 25.31
C GLU A 161 1.06 15.51 25.72
N LEU A 162 0.09 15.66 24.81
CA LEU A 162 -1.21 16.25 25.08
C LEU A 162 -2.16 15.34 25.86
N GLY A 163 -1.90 14.03 25.91
CA GLY A 163 -2.74 13.03 26.56
C GLY A 163 -4.08 12.78 25.88
N ASN A 164 -4.23 13.11 24.59
CA ASN A 164 -5.50 12.96 23.87
C ASN A 164 -5.68 11.53 23.33
N LYS A 165 -6.23 10.64 24.16
CA LYS A 165 -6.37 9.21 23.84
C LYS A 165 -7.14 8.93 22.54
N LYS A 166 -8.20 9.69 22.22
CA LYS A 166 -8.98 9.47 20.99
C LYS A 166 -8.13 9.69 19.73
N GLU A 167 -7.35 10.75 19.75
CA GLU A 167 -6.51 11.10 18.60
C GLU A 167 -5.24 10.22 18.53
N ILE A 168 -4.75 9.73 19.68
CA ILE A 168 -3.71 8.70 19.73
C ILE A 168 -4.23 7.42 19.06
N ILE A 169 -5.46 6.98 19.37
CA ILE A 169 -6.09 5.81 18.73
C ILE A 169 -6.14 5.98 17.21
N GLU A 170 -6.64 7.13 16.74
CA GLU A 170 -6.67 7.45 15.31
C GLU A 170 -5.27 7.33 14.69
N THR A 171 -4.29 8.01 15.27
CA THR A 171 -2.90 8.01 14.77
C THR A 171 -2.29 6.61 14.75
N LEU A 172 -2.51 5.80 15.79
CA LEU A 172 -2.00 4.42 15.86
C LEU A 172 -2.61 3.52 14.79
N SER A 173 -3.91 3.67 14.50
CA SER A 173 -4.58 2.91 13.43
C SER A 173 -3.94 3.21 12.06
N TYR A 174 -3.64 4.48 11.80
CA TYR A 174 -2.96 4.88 10.57
C TYR A 174 -1.49 4.46 10.53
N MET A 175 -0.78 4.49 11.66
CA MET A 175 0.60 3.98 11.73
C MET A 175 0.67 2.48 11.44
N GLY A 176 -0.25 1.70 12.02
CA GLY A 176 -0.36 0.27 11.73
C GLY A 176 -0.55 0.02 10.23
N HIS A 177 -1.38 0.83 9.58
CA HIS A 177 -1.61 0.76 8.14
C HIS A 177 -0.37 1.20 7.34
N GLY A 178 0.26 2.32 7.68
CA GLY A 178 1.44 2.83 6.98
C GLY A 178 2.63 1.87 7.02
N TYR A 179 2.91 1.26 8.18
CA TYR A 179 3.99 0.26 8.30
C TYR A 179 3.69 -1.03 7.53
N LEU A 180 2.41 -1.42 7.45
CA LEU A 180 1.97 -2.54 6.64
C LEU A 180 2.16 -2.27 5.15
N ILE A 181 1.74 -1.09 4.66
CA ILE A 181 1.77 -0.76 3.23
C ILE A 181 3.17 -0.42 2.73
N TYR A 182 3.87 0.52 3.37
CA TYR A 182 5.10 1.09 2.81
C TYR A 182 6.40 0.42 3.27
N LYS A 183 6.35 -0.33 4.36
CA LYS A 183 7.53 -1.03 4.90
C LYS A 183 7.39 -2.55 4.87
N SER A 184 6.18 -3.06 4.63
CA SER A 184 5.84 -4.48 4.79
C SER A 184 6.29 -5.03 6.16
N ASP A 185 6.36 -4.18 7.19
CA ASP A 185 6.81 -4.55 8.53
C ASP A 185 5.60 -5.00 9.35
N LEU A 186 5.32 -6.29 9.25
CA LEU A 186 4.16 -6.91 9.90
C LEU A 186 4.22 -6.86 11.43
N ASP A 187 5.41 -6.75 12.02
CA ASP A 187 5.57 -6.78 13.48
C ASP A 187 5.40 -5.39 14.09
N LEU A 188 5.96 -4.35 13.45
CA LEU A 188 5.66 -2.97 13.84
C LEU A 188 4.19 -2.65 13.57
N ALA A 189 3.65 -3.03 12.41
CA ALA A 189 2.23 -2.86 12.11
C ALA A 189 1.34 -3.52 13.18
N LEU A 190 1.67 -4.76 13.58
CA LEU A 190 0.95 -5.48 14.63
C LEU A 190 1.07 -4.79 15.99
N LYS A 191 2.27 -4.32 16.38
CA LYS A 191 2.45 -3.59 17.65
C LYS A 191 1.60 -2.33 17.72
N PHE A 192 1.55 -1.53 16.65
CA PHE A 192 0.69 -0.36 16.59
C PHE A 192 -0.79 -0.75 16.65
N ALA A 193 -1.19 -1.81 15.95
CA ALA A 193 -2.57 -2.29 15.96
C ALA A 193 -3.02 -2.83 17.34
N GLU A 194 -2.15 -3.57 18.04
CA GLU A 194 -2.38 -4.06 19.40
C GLU A 194 -2.48 -2.90 20.40
N ARG A 195 -1.60 -1.90 20.27
CA ARG A 195 -1.65 -0.69 21.10
C ARG A 195 -2.92 0.12 20.84
N CYS A 196 -3.34 0.25 19.59
CA CYS A 196 -4.60 0.87 19.22
C CYS A 196 -5.79 0.13 19.85
N GLN A 197 -5.81 -1.21 19.75
CA GLN A 197 -6.87 -2.05 20.31
C GLN A 197 -7.01 -1.85 21.83
N ALA A 198 -5.90 -1.89 22.56
CA ALA A 198 -5.90 -1.70 24.01
C ALA A 198 -6.44 -0.32 24.43
N LEU A 199 -6.09 0.74 23.68
CA LEU A 199 -6.61 2.08 23.94
C LEU A 199 -8.08 2.22 23.58
N VAL A 200 -8.55 1.58 22.51
CA VAL A 200 -9.97 1.57 22.15
C VAL A 200 -10.81 0.93 23.27
N GLU A 201 -10.35 -0.20 23.80
CA GLU A 201 -11.01 -0.89 24.93
C GLU A 201 -11.02 -0.04 26.21
N GLU A 202 -9.98 0.77 26.43
CA GLU A 202 -9.91 1.70 27.57
C GLU A 202 -10.88 2.88 27.42
N VAL A 203 -10.93 3.52 26.25
CA VAL A 203 -11.75 4.73 26.04
C VAL A 203 -13.23 4.36 25.87
N ASN A 204 -13.55 3.30 25.13
CA ASN A 204 -14.88 2.72 24.93
C ASN A 204 -16.03 3.73 24.67
N VAL A 205 -15.86 4.59 23.65
CA VAL A 205 -16.87 5.57 23.19
C VAL A 205 -17.18 5.39 21.70
N LYS A 206 -18.35 5.82 21.20
CA LYS A 206 -18.67 5.62 19.77
C LYS A 206 -17.78 6.42 18.83
N SER A 207 -17.21 7.57 19.25
CA SER A 207 -16.32 8.37 18.38
C SER A 207 -15.04 7.63 17.96
N VAL A 208 -14.63 6.56 18.68
CA VAL A 208 -13.49 5.73 18.26
C VAL A 208 -13.88 4.52 17.41
N ARG A 209 -15.16 4.39 16.99
CA ARG A 209 -15.64 3.28 16.15
C ARG A 209 -14.98 3.26 14.78
N PHE A 210 -14.80 4.41 14.14
CA PHE A 210 -14.11 4.47 12.84
C PHE A 210 -12.64 4.02 12.95
N PRO A 211 -11.80 4.59 13.86
CA PRO A 211 -10.46 4.06 14.10
C PRO A 211 -10.42 2.58 14.47
N LEU A 212 -11.39 2.08 15.25
CA LEU A 212 -11.53 0.65 15.55
C LEU A 212 -11.75 -0.17 14.27
N ALA A 213 -12.64 0.26 13.38
CA ALA A 213 -12.86 -0.41 12.11
C ALA A 213 -11.58 -0.47 11.26
N MET A 214 -10.82 0.63 11.19
CA MET A 214 -9.52 0.68 10.51
C MET A 214 -8.50 -0.25 11.17
N ASN A 215 -8.48 -0.30 12.50
CA ASN A 215 -7.60 -1.19 13.23
C ASN A 215 -7.91 -2.67 12.98
N LEU A 216 -9.19 -3.04 12.92
CA LEU A 216 -9.64 -4.38 12.56
C LEU A 216 -9.29 -4.72 11.11
N LEU A 217 -9.43 -3.77 10.19
CA LEU A 217 -9.00 -3.93 8.80
C LEU A 217 -7.48 -4.22 8.73
N ASN A 218 -6.68 -3.50 9.51
CA ASN A 218 -5.23 -3.75 9.63
C ASN A 218 -4.92 -5.14 10.19
N PHE A 219 -5.58 -5.57 11.28
CA PHE A 219 -5.43 -6.94 11.76
C PHE A 219 -5.78 -7.96 10.66
N GLY A 220 -6.87 -7.74 9.94
CA GLY A 220 -7.27 -8.57 8.81
C GLY A 220 -6.15 -8.70 7.77
N ASN A 221 -5.59 -7.56 7.33
CA ASN A 221 -4.49 -7.55 6.35
C ASN A 221 -3.21 -8.19 6.89
N ILE A 222 -2.82 -7.90 8.15
CA ILE A 222 -1.64 -8.48 8.81
C ILE A 222 -1.78 -10.01 8.88
N TYR A 223 -2.93 -10.51 9.34
CA TYR A 223 -3.17 -11.95 9.44
C TYR A 223 -3.31 -12.61 8.07
N SER A 224 -3.84 -11.90 7.06
CA SER A 224 -3.88 -12.37 5.68
C SER A 224 -2.45 -12.59 5.14
N GLN A 225 -1.57 -11.60 5.31
CA GLN A 225 -0.16 -11.70 4.91
C GLN A 225 0.61 -12.76 5.72
N LYS A 226 0.30 -12.91 7.03
CA LYS A 226 0.82 -14.02 7.86
C LYS A 226 0.22 -15.39 7.48
N GLY A 227 -0.82 -15.43 6.64
CA GLY A 227 -1.48 -16.63 6.17
C GLY A 227 -2.46 -17.29 7.15
N VAL A 228 -2.86 -16.57 8.19
CA VAL A 228 -3.86 -17.02 9.17
C VAL A 228 -5.25 -16.62 8.67
N ILE A 229 -5.66 -17.26 7.56
CA ILE A 229 -6.79 -16.82 6.71
C ILE A 229 -8.12 -16.72 7.46
N ASP A 230 -8.46 -17.67 8.34
CA ASP A 230 -9.73 -17.62 9.06
C ASP A 230 -9.77 -16.47 10.09
N ARG A 231 -8.63 -16.11 10.70
CA ARG A 231 -8.56 -14.92 11.56
C ARG A 231 -8.67 -13.66 10.73
N ALA A 232 -7.98 -13.60 9.59
CA ALA A 232 -8.05 -12.46 8.68
C ALA A 232 -9.51 -12.19 8.24
N LEU A 233 -10.21 -13.24 7.82
CA LEU A 233 -11.62 -13.16 7.43
C LEU A 233 -12.52 -12.68 8.57
N LYS A 234 -12.29 -13.16 9.80
CA LYS A 234 -13.03 -12.69 10.97
C LYS A 234 -12.82 -11.19 11.18
N TYR A 235 -11.57 -10.73 11.22
CA TYR A 235 -11.27 -9.31 11.43
C TYR A 235 -11.83 -8.41 10.32
N HIS A 236 -11.78 -8.84 9.06
CA HIS A 236 -12.42 -8.10 7.97
C HIS A 236 -13.94 -8.04 8.11
N LYS A 237 -14.60 -9.14 8.51
CA LYS A 237 -16.05 -9.14 8.77
C LYS A 237 -16.42 -8.24 9.94
N ASP A 238 -15.63 -8.26 11.02
CA ASP A 238 -15.83 -7.39 12.18
C ASP A 238 -15.65 -5.92 11.79
N SER A 239 -14.62 -5.59 10.98
CA SER A 239 -14.42 -4.24 10.42
C SER A 239 -15.60 -3.80 9.54
N PHE A 240 -16.03 -4.67 8.62
CA PHE A 240 -17.16 -4.41 7.73
C PHE A 240 -18.45 -4.08 8.50
N SER A 241 -18.77 -4.84 9.55
CA SER A 241 -19.95 -4.59 10.38
C SER A 241 -19.95 -3.18 10.98
N ILE A 242 -18.78 -2.69 11.41
CA ILE A 242 -18.68 -1.33 11.96
C ILE A 242 -18.83 -0.29 10.85
N LEU A 243 -18.20 -0.51 9.69
CA LEU A 243 -18.27 0.41 8.55
C LEU A 243 -19.69 0.51 7.98
N GLU A 244 -20.44 -0.59 7.99
CA GLU A 244 -21.85 -0.62 7.63
C GLU A 244 -22.69 0.24 8.57
N GLU A 245 -22.50 0.13 9.89
CA GLU A 245 -23.16 1.00 10.86
C GLU A 245 -22.82 2.49 10.66
N LEU A 246 -21.56 2.77 10.29
CA LEU A 246 -21.09 4.13 10.01
C LEU A 246 -21.52 4.65 8.64
N ASN A 247 -22.04 3.80 7.75
CA ASN A 247 -22.36 4.10 6.36
C ASN A 247 -21.14 4.62 5.56
N ASP A 248 -19.94 4.13 5.87
CA ASP A 248 -18.72 4.49 5.13
C ASP A 248 -18.55 3.59 3.90
N ASN A 249 -19.17 3.99 2.79
CA ASN A 249 -19.19 3.20 1.55
C ASN A 249 -17.79 2.93 0.97
N GLU A 250 -16.85 3.86 1.15
CA GLU A 250 -15.48 3.76 0.61
C GLU A 250 -14.74 2.59 1.27
N TYR A 251 -14.68 2.58 2.60
CA TYR A 251 -14.01 1.52 3.35
C TYR A 251 -14.82 0.22 3.40
N MET A 252 -16.16 0.28 3.31
CA MET A 252 -16.99 -0.92 3.12
C MET A 252 -16.59 -1.68 1.86
N ALA A 253 -16.47 -0.97 0.72
CA ALA A 253 -16.09 -1.57 -0.55
C ALA A 253 -14.68 -2.17 -0.49
N ALA A 254 -13.71 -1.45 0.09
CA ALA A 254 -12.34 -1.96 0.27
C ALA A 254 -12.31 -3.23 1.15
N THR A 255 -13.03 -3.24 2.26
CA THR A 255 -13.09 -4.39 3.18
C THR A 255 -13.76 -5.60 2.54
N LEU A 256 -14.85 -5.40 1.79
CA LEU A 256 -15.50 -6.46 1.01
C LEU A 256 -14.57 -7.01 -0.09
N GLY A 257 -13.77 -6.17 -0.73
CA GLY A 257 -12.74 -6.61 -1.69
C GLY A 257 -11.74 -7.58 -1.06
N ASN A 258 -11.24 -7.26 0.13
CA ASN A 258 -10.34 -8.15 0.90
C ASN A 258 -11.03 -9.47 1.28
N ILE A 259 -12.31 -9.41 1.67
CA ILE A 259 -13.11 -10.62 1.95
C ILE A 259 -13.27 -11.48 0.69
N ALA A 260 -13.57 -10.87 -0.47
CA ALA A 260 -13.70 -11.57 -1.74
C ALA A 260 -12.38 -12.25 -2.15
N SER A 261 -11.24 -11.56 -1.98
CA SER A 261 -9.92 -12.14 -2.21
C SER A 261 -9.66 -13.36 -1.33
N ILE A 262 -10.06 -13.32 -0.05
CA ILE A 262 -9.95 -14.48 0.85
C ILE A 262 -10.84 -15.63 0.37
N TYR A 263 -12.08 -15.37 -0.05
CA TYR A 263 -12.95 -16.41 -0.61
C TYR A 263 -12.33 -17.03 -1.88
N LEU A 264 -11.70 -16.22 -2.74
CA LEU A 264 -10.98 -16.73 -3.90
C LEU A 264 -9.78 -17.62 -3.50
N GLU A 265 -9.00 -17.23 -2.48
CA GLU A 265 -7.89 -18.05 -1.97
C GLU A 265 -8.39 -19.41 -1.43
N LYS A 266 -9.54 -19.41 -0.75
CA LYS A 266 -10.18 -20.63 -0.22
C LYS A 266 -10.89 -21.48 -1.29
N GLY A 267 -11.03 -20.97 -2.51
CA GLY A 267 -11.80 -21.63 -3.57
C GLY A 267 -13.32 -21.52 -3.41
N GLU A 268 -13.79 -20.64 -2.53
CA GLU A 268 -15.20 -20.31 -2.29
C GLU A 268 -15.71 -19.34 -3.38
N ILE A 269 -15.80 -19.85 -4.61
CA ILE A 269 -15.99 -19.02 -5.81
C ILE A 269 -17.32 -18.26 -5.83
N GLU A 270 -18.41 -18.91 -5.44
CA GLU A 270 -19.74 -18.30 -5.44
C GLU A 270 -19.79 -17.11 -4.48
N GLN A 271 -19.24 -17.28 -3.26
CA GLN A 271 -19.13 -16.20 -2.28
C GLN A 271 -18.22 -15.07 -2.77
N CYS A 272 -17.09 -15.40 -3.41
CA CYS A 272 -16.17 -14.42 -4.01
C CYS A 272 -16.89 -13.53 -5.03
N LEU A 273 -17.55 -14.14 -6.02
CA LEU A 273 -18.23 -13.41 -7.09
C LEU A 273 -19.39 -12.57 -6.58
N GLU A 274 -20.20 -13.08 -5.64
CA GLU A 274 -21.27 -12.29 -5.03
C GLU A 274 -20.73 -11.10 -4.24
N THR A 275 -19.62 -11.29 -3.52
CA THR A 275 -18.97 -10.22 -2.76
C THR A 275 -18.43 -9.13 -3.69
N TYR A 276 -17.74 -9.48 -4.78
CA TYR A 276 -17.27 -8.50 -5.78
C TYR A 276 -18.42 -7.76 -6.48
N LYS A 277 -19.55 -8.42 -6.76
CA LYS A 277 -20.74 -7.73 -7.29
C LYS A 277 -21.29 -6.70 -6.31
N ASN A 278 -21.25 -6.99 -5.00
CA ASN A 278 -21.67 -6.04 -3.98
C ASN A 278 -20.69 -4.86 -3.86
N VAL A 279 -19.39 -5.11 -3.98
CA VAL A 279 -18.36 -4.06 -4.09
C VAL A 279 -18.69 -3.13 -5.26
N LEU A 280 -18.89 -3.67 -6.47
CA LEU A 280 -19.21 -2.87 -7.65
C LEU A 280 -20.47 -2.01 -7.46
N LYS A 281 -21.55 -2.58 -6.92
CA LYS A 281 -22.80 -1.84 -6.61
C LYS A 281 -22.59 -0.69 -5.61
N ILE A 282 -21.73 -0.88 -4.61
CA ILE A 282 -21.41 0.19 -3.64
C ILE A 282 -20.62 1.30 -4.34
N GLN A 283 -19.62 0.93 -5.14
CA GLN A 283 -18.76 1.87 -5.85
C GLN A 283 -19.53 2.68 -6.90
N GLU A 284 -20.48 2.05 -7.61
CA GLU A 284 -21.42 2.73 -8.52
C GLU A 284 -22.27 3.79 -7.80
N LYS A 285 -22.69 3.53 -6.56
CA LYS A 285 -23.43 4.52 -5.74
C LYS A 285 -22.55 5.67 -5.27
N VAL A 286 -21.28 5.40 -4.97
CA VAL A 286 -20.29 6.42 -4.60
C VAL A 286 -19.94 7.30 -5.80
N GLY A 287 -19.98 6.75 -7.02
CA GLY A 287 -19.75 7.50 -8.26
C GLY A 287 -18.29 7.88 -8.47
N ASN A 288 -17.36 7.08 -7.93
CA ASN A 288 -15.92 7.29 -8.13
C ASN A 288 -15.38 6.28 -9.14
N ASP A 289 -14.89 6.79 -10.27
CA ASP A 289 -14.55 5.97 -11.42
C ASP A 289 -13.34 5.06 -11.22
N TRP A 290 -12.43 5.44 -10.34
CA TRP A 290 -11.28 4.63 -9.96
C TRP A 290 -11.75 3.33 -9.30
N TYR A 291 -12.63 3.46 -8.30
CA TYR A 291 -13.17 2.31 -7.59
C TYR A 291 -14.02 1.42 -8.49
N ILE A 292 -14.91 2.00 -9.31
CA ILE A 292 -15.75 1.24 -10.24
C ILE A 292 -14.90 0.43 -11.23
N SER A 293 -13.85 1.05 -11.78
CA SER A 293 -12.93 0.38 -12.71
C SER A 293 -12.20 -0.80 -12.07
N LEU A 294 -11.77 -0.66 -10.81
CA LEU A 294 -11.20 -1.79 -10.04
C LEU A 294 -12.24 -2.87 -9.72
N GLY A 295 -13.49 -2.49 -9.44
CA GLY A 295 -14.59 -3.43 -9.23
C GLY A 295 -14.80 -4.33 -10.46
N PHE A 296 -14.81 -3.73 -11.66
CA PHE A 296 -14.85 -4.49 -12.91
C PHE A 296 -13.64 -5.38 -13.10
N LEU A 297 -12.43 -4.84 -12.92
CA LEU A 297 -11.17 -5.58 -13.07
C LEU A 297 -11.15 -6.84 -12.18
N ASN A 298 -11.41 -6.66 -10.87
CA ASN A 298 -11.38 -7.76 -9.90
C ASN A 298 -12.42 -8.83 -10.20
N LEU A 299 -13.62 -8.43 -10.61
CA LEU A 299 -14.69 -9.36 -10.96
C LEU A 299 -14.33 -10.15 -12.24
N ILE A 300 -13.82 -9.48 -13.28
CA ILE A 300 -13.41 -10.13 -14.53
C ILE A 300 -12.25 -11.08 -14.28
N GLN A 301 -11.25 -10.68 -13.49
CA GLN A 301 -10.13 -11.53 -13.11
C GLN A 301 -10.62 -12.79 -12.36
N ALA A 302 -11.49 -12.63 -11.36
CA ALA A 302 -12.05 -13.77 -10.63
C ALA A 302 -12.81 -14.74 -11.56
N LEU A 303 -13.55 -14.22 -12.54
CA LEU A 303 -14.25 -15.04 -13.55
C LEU A 303 -13.27 -15.76 -14.49
N VAL A 304 -12.20 -15.08 -14.92
CA VAL A 304 -11.15 -15.68 -15.74
C VAL A 304 -10.42 -16.79 -14.98
N GLU A 305 -10.07 -16.57 -13.73
CA GLU A 305 -9.41 -17.56 -12.88
C GLU A 305 -10.26 -18.81 -12.62
N THR A 306 -11.58 -18.62 -12.52
CA THR A 306 -12.53 -19.69 -12.25
C THR A 306 -13.01 -20.39 -13.52
N GLY A 307 -12.68 -19.82 -14.70
CA GLY A 307 -12.98 -20.39 -16.01
C GLY A 307 -14.36 -20.01 -16.56
N ASP A 308 -15.12 -19.15 -15.89
CA ASP A 308 -16.39 -18.62 -16.42
C ASP A 308 -16.14 -17.48 -17.42
N ILE A 309 -15.51 -17.84 -18.54
CA ILE A 309 -15.18 -16.93 -19.64
C ILE A 309 -16.44 -16.28 -20.26
N PRO A 310 -17.59 -16.97 -20.43
CA PRO A 310 -18.81 -16.33 -20.92
C PRO A 310 -19.26 -15.17 -20.03
N GLN A 311 -19.28 -15.35 -18.70
CA GLN A 311 -19.64 -14.26 -17.80
C GLN A 311 -18.57 -13.17 -17.75
N ALA A 312 -17.28 -13.52 -17.81
CA ALA A 312 -16.19 -12.55 -17.91
C ALA A 312 -16.36 -11.62 -19.14
N LYS A 313 -16.72 -12.19 -20.30
CA LYS A 313 -17.01 -11.40 -21.53
C LYS A 313 -18.21 -10.48 -21.37
N SER A 314 -19.27 -10.95 -20.71
CA SER A 314 -20.45 -10.12 -20.42
C SER A 314 -20.11 -8.90 -19.55
N TYR A 315 -19.28 -9.08 -18.51
CA TYR A 315 -18.80 -7.97 -17.70
C TYR A 315 -17.80 -7.08 -18.45
N LEU A 316 -16.98 -7.65 -19.33
CA LEU A 316 -16.07 -6.87 -20.18
C LEU A 316 -16.83 -5.97 -21.16
N GLU A 317 -17.95 -6.41 -21.73
CA GLU A 317 -18.83 -5.58 -22.56
C GLU A 317 -19.49 -4.45 -21.78
N GLN A 318 -19.89 -4.71 -20.53
CA GLN A 318 -20.40 -3.67 -19.63
C GLN A 318 -19.31 -2.66 -19.29
N PHE A 319 -18.12 -3.14 -18.94
CA PHE A 319 -16.97 -2.28 -18.65
C PHE A 319 -16.59 -1.45 -19.88
N GLN A 320 -16.66 -2.03 -21.08
CA GLN A 320 -16.43 -1.32 -22.34
C GLN A 320 -17.32 -0.08 -22.49
N ARG A 321 -18.62 -0.22 -22.20
CA ARG A 321 -19.55 0.90 -22.27
C ARG A 321 -19.22 1.96 -21.23
N TYR A 322 -18.85 1.53 -20.03
CA TYR A 322 -18.53 2.42 -18.92
C TYR A 322 -17.24 3.21 -19.15
N HIS A 323 -16.10 2.56 -19.44
CA HIS A 323 -14.83 3.30 -19.58
C HIS A 323 -14.86 4.28 -20.77
N ASN A 324 -15.61 3.98 -21.84
CA ASN A 324 -15.83 4.88 -22.97
C ASN A 324 -16.60 6.17 -22.59
N GLN A 325 -17.39 6.14 -21.51
CA GLN A 325 -18.12 7.32 -21.02
C GLN A 325 -17.25 8.21 -20.13
N VAL A 326 -16.39 7.60 -19.31
CA VAL A 326 -15.56 8.32 -18.33
C VAL A 326 -14.27 8.89 -18.95
N ASN A 327 -13.72 8.21 -19.97
CA ASN A 327 -12.49 8.60 -20.67
C ASN A 327 -11.36 9.08 -19.75
N ASN A 328 -11.00 8.24 -18.78
CA ASN A 328 -9.86 8.43 -17.87
C ASN A 328 -8.83 7.32 -18.10
N ASP A 329 -7.54 7.68 -18.10
CA ASP A 329 -6.41 6.77 -18.35
C ASP A 329 -6.39 5.55 -17.43
N PHE A 330 -6.70 5.72 -16.15
CA PHE A 330 -6.78 4.61 -15.20
C PHE A 330 -7.88 3.60 -15.58
N ALA A 331 -9.07 4.09 -15.93
CA ALA A 331 -10.17 3.24 -16.36
C ALA A 331 -9.83 2.52 -17.68
N ASN A 332 -9.15 3.21 -18.59
CA ASN A 332 -8.68 2.64 -19.86
C ASN A 332 -7.65 1.53 -19.62
N ASN A 333 -6.69 1.71 -18.70
CA ASN A 333 -5.70 0.69 -18.37
C ASN A 333 -6.32 -0.52 -17.66
N CYS A 334 -7.24 -0.30 -16.71
CA CYS A 334 -8.03 -1.38 -16.11
C CYS A 334 -8.80 -2.19 -17.18
N TYR A 335 -9.40 -1.51 -18.15
CA TYR A 335 -10.10 -2.18 -19.25
C TYR A 335 -9.14 -2.97 -20.15
N ARG A 336 -8.02 -2.39 -20.55
CA ARG A 336 -7.01 -3.07 -21.38
C ARG A 336 -6.47 -4.33 -20.69
N LEU A 337 -6.16 -4.23 -19.40
CA LEU A 337 -5.73 -5.37 -18.59
C LEU A 337 -6.81 -6.45 -18.55
N SER A 338 -8.07 -6.07 -18.26
CA SER A 338 -9.21 -6.99 -18.25
C SER A 338 -9.44 -7.69 -19.60
N LEU A 339 -9.35 -6.94 -20.70
CA LEU A 339 -9.46 -7.46 -22.06
C LEU A 339 -8.31 -8.42 -22.38
N ALA A 340 -7.08 -8.06 -22.02
CA ALA A 340 -5.92 -8.91 -22.22
C ALA A 340 -6.05 -10.24 -21.47
N MET A 341 -6.55 -10.23 -20.23
CA MET A 341 -6.84 -11.44 -19.44
C MET A 341 -7.79 -12.39 -20.16
N VAL A 342 -8.91 -11.87 -20.70
CA VAL A 342 -9.89 -12.66 -21.44
C VAL A 342 -9.35 -13.16 -22.78
N LEU A 343 -8.57 -12.34 -23.50
CA LEU A 343 -7.97 -12.74 -24.78
C LEU A 343 -6.90 -13.82 -24.61
N LYS A 344 -6.11 -13.77 -23.53
CA LYS A 344 -5.09 -14.79 -23.21
C LYS A 344 -5.68 -16.20 -23.09
N THR A 345 -6.92 -16.34 -22.62
CA THR A 345 -7.58 -17.65 -22.50
C THR A 345 -8.02 -18.22 -23.85
N SER A 346 -8.01 -17.44 -24.93
CA SER A 346 -8.33 -17.90 -26.27
C SER A 346 -7.31 -18.92 -26.78
N SER A 347 -7.76 -19.84 -27.63
CA SER A 347 -6.89 -20.78 -28.36
C SER A 347 -6.29 -20.17 -29.63
N ARG A 348 -6.78 -19.01 -30.08
CA ARG A 348 -6.33 -18.35 -31.32
C ARG A 348 -5.05 -17.56 -31.06
N THR A 349 -4.05 -17.77 -31.90
CA THR A 349 -2.75 -17.05 -31.83
C THR A 349 -2.92 -15.54 -31.97
N HIS A 350 -3.81 -15.10 -32.86
CA HIS A 350 -4.15 -13.68 -33.04
C HIS A 350 -4.63 -13.02 -31.73
N ASP A 351 -5.50 -13.69 -30.98
CA ASP A 351 -6.05 -13.13 -29.73
C ASP A 351 -4.96 -13.03 -28.66
N ARG A 352 -4.05 -14.01 -28.60
CA ARG A 352 -2.89 -13.98 -27.69
C ARG A 352 -1.88 -12.89 -28.05
N ALA A 353 -1.59 -12.70 -29.33
CA ALA A 353 -0.74 -11.59 -29.77
C ALA A 353 -1.37 -10.23 -29.41
N LYS A 354 -2.70 -10.11 -29.52
CA LYS A 354 -3.40 -8.90 -29.08
C LYS A 354 -3.37 -8.72 -27.55
N SER A 355 -3.49 -9.81 -26.80
CA SER A 355 -3.31 -9.79 -25.34
C SER A 355 -1.92 -9.26 -24.96
N GLU A 356 -0.87 -9.76 -25.62
CA GLU A 356 0.51 -9.31 -25.41
C GLU A 356 0.69 -7.81 -25.66
N GLU A 357 0.17 -7.32 -26.79
CA GLU A 357 0.23 -5.89 -27.16
C GLU A 357 -0.45 -5.01 -26.09
N LEU A 358 -1.62 -5.42 -25.61
CA LEU A 358 -2.36 -4.69 -24.59
C LEU A 358 -1.63 -4.67 -23.24
N LEU A 359 -1.02 -5.79 -22.84
CA LEU A 359 -0.23 -5.86 -21.59
C LEU A 359 0.99 -4.94 -21.66
N LYS A 360 1.69 -4.92 -22.80
CA LYS A 360 2.82 -4.01 -23.04
C LYS A 360 2.40 -2.54 -22.98
N GLN A 361 1.25 -2.19 -23.56
CA GLN A 361 0.69 -0.82 -23.47
C GLN A 361 0.42 -0.41 -22.03
N VAL A 362 -0.13 -1.31 -21.19
CA VAL A 362 -0.33 -1.03 -19.76
C VAL A 362 1.01 -0.78 -19.05
N ILE A 363 2.03 -1.59 -19.33
CA ILE A 363 3.38 -1.43 -18.74
C ILE A 363 4.03 -0.11 -19.17
N GLU A 364 3.88 0.29 -20.44
CA GLU A 364 4.49 1.51 -21.00
C GLU A 364 3.81 2.79 -20.50
N GLU A 365 2.47 2.79 -20.37
CA GLU A 365 1.71 3.96 -19.95
C GLU A 365 1.60 4.12 -18.43
N ASP A 366 1.76 3.03 -17.67
CA ASP A 366 1.61 3.02 -16.22
C ASP A 366 2.91 2.60 -15.55
N ILE A 367 3.80 3.55 -15.31
CA ILE A 367 5.18 3.25 -14.93
C ILE A 367 5.29 2.73 -13.48
N PHE A 368 4.27 2.92 -12.63
CA PHE A 368 4.40 2.63 -11.19
C PHE A 368 3.14 2.12 -10.46
N SER A 369 1.98 1.93 -11.09
CA SER A 369 0.82 1.36 -10.40
C SER A 369 0.85 -0.18 -10.29
N ASN A 370 0.04 -0.73 -9.38
CA ASN A 370 -0.18 -2.18 -9.28
C ASN A 370 -0.70 -2.80 -10.60
N LEU A 371 -1.30 -2.02 -11.51
CA LEU A 371 -1.72 -2.52 -12.82
C LEU A 371 -0.52 -2.95 -13.67
N ASN A 372 0.63 -2.29 -13.52
CA ASN A 372 1.88 -2.69 -14.19
C ASN A 372 2.35 -4.05 -13.65
N LEU A 373 2.32 -4.23 -12.33
CA LEU A 373 2.63 -5.50 -11.68
C LEU A 373 1.77 -6.64 -12.23
N ASP A 374 0.45 -6.42 -12.27
CA ASP A 374 -0.49 -7.40 -12.81
C ASP A 374 -0.21 -7.65 -14.30
N ALA A 375 0.03 -6.60 -15.09
CA ALA A 375 0.35 -6.75 -16.51
C ALA A 375 1.62 -7.59 -16.73
N LEU A 376 2.68 -7.35 -15.97
CA LEU A 376 3.93 -8.13 -16.01
C LEU A 376 3.69 -9.61 -15.65
N ILE A 377 2.91 -9.89 -14.59
CA ILE A 377 2.58 -11.27 -14.21
C ILE A 377 1.75 -11.94 -15.31
N HIS A 378 0.76 -11.23 -15.86
CA HIS A 378 -0.11 -11.77 -16.91
C HIS A 378 0.65 -12.00 -18.23
N LEU A 379 1.68 -11.20 -18.50
CA LEU A 379 2.59 -11.35 -19.63
C LEU A 379 3.50 -12.55 -19.45
N CYS A 380 4.08 -12.74 -18.26
CA CYS A 380 4.83 -13.95 -17.91
C CYS A 380 3.96 -15.21 -18.11
N ASP A 381 2.71 -15.20 -17.63
CA ASP A 381 1.78 -16.32 -17.83
C ASP A 381 1.47 -16.57 -19.32
N LEU A 382 1.34 -15.52 -20.12
CA LEU A 382 1.11 -15.63 -21.57
C LEU A 382 2.27 -16.36 -22.26
N PHE A 383 3.51 -15.94 -22.00
CA PHE A 383 4.69 -16.58 -22.56
C PHE A 383 4.87 -18.02 -22.03
N LEU A 384 4.51 -18.31 -20.78
CA LEU A 384 4.51 -19.67 -20.26
C LEU A 384 3.46 -20.57 -20.94
N ILE A 385 2.31 -20.01 -21.32
CA ILE A 385 1.32 -20.71 -22.15
C ILE A 385 1.92 -21.01 -23.53
N GLU A 386 2.62 -20.07 -24.14
CA GLU A 386 3.29 -20.27 -25.43
C GLU A 386 4.38 -21.33 -25.35
N LEU A 387 5.28 -21.23 -24.37
CA LEU A 387 6.33 -22.20 -24.04
C LEU A 387 5.79 -23.63 -23.95
N ARG A 388 4.63 -23.80 -23.30
CA ARG A 388 3.97 -25.11 -23.17
C ARG A 388 3.47 -25.66 -24.51
N ILE A 389 3.02 -24.79 -25.41
CA ILE A 389 2.40 -25.16 -26.69
C ILE A 389 3.45 -25.41 -27.77
N THR A 390 4.43 -24.50 -27.88
CA THR A 390 5.49 -24.56 -28.90
C THR A 390 6.61 -25.51 -28.49
N ASN A 391 6.77 -25.75 -27.18
CA ASN A 391 7.88 -26.48 -26.60
C ASN A 391 9.25 -25.85 -26.96
N ASP A 392 9.28 -24.52 -27.11
CA ASP A 392 10.46 -23.74 -27.48
C ASP A 392 11.09 -23.03 -26.27
N LEU A 393 12.29 -23.45 -25.89
CA LEU A 393 13.01 -22.90 -24.74
C LEU A 393 13.52 -21.46 -24.96
N GLU A 394 13.60 -20.97 -26.20
CA GLU A 394 14.05 -19.59 -26.49
C GLU A 394 13.09 -18.55 -25.88
N ILE A 395 11.81 -18.91 -25.70
CA ILE A 395 10.80 -18.06 -25.02
C ILE A 395 11.22 -17.70 -23.57
N LEU A 396 12.08 -18.49 -22.93
CA LEU A 396 12.58 -18.15 -21.60
C LEU A 396 13.45 -16.88 -21.61
N ASP A 397 14.15 -16.60 -22.72
CA ASP A 397 14.93 -15.39 -22.90
C ASP A 397 14.01 -14.17 -23.08
N ASP A 398 12.84 -14.35 -23.70
CA ASP A 398 11.81 -13.30 -23.85
C ASP A 398 11.08 -12.99 -22.54
N ILE A 399 10.93 -13.98 -21.65
CA ILE A 399 10.30 -13.80 -20.33
C ILE A 399 11.22 -13.04 -19.36
N GLN A 400 12.53 -13.27 -19.44
CA GLN A 400 13.49 -12.80 -18.44
C GLN A 400 13.45 -11.28 -18.18
N PRO A 401 13.35 -10.39 -19.19
CA PRO A 401 13.24 -8.95 -18.97
C PRO A 401 12.05 -8.53 -18.11
N TYR A 402 10.91 -9.23 -18.22
CA TYR A 402 9.72 -8.93 -17.41
C TYR A 402 9.87 -9.42 -15.98
N ILE A 403 10.55 -10.56 -15.78
CA ILE A 403 10.88 -11.03 -14.44
C ILE A 403 11.87 -10.06 -13.75
N ASP A 404 12.83 -9.53 -14.49
CA ASP A 404 13.76 -8.54 -13.95
C ASP A 404 13.02 -7.26 -13.54
N GLN A 405 12.05 -6.79 -14.35
CA GLN A 405 11.15 -5.70 -13.95
C GLN A 405 10.31 -6.02 -12.70
N LEU A 406 9.81 -7.26 -12.56
CA LEU A 406 9.12 -7.70 -11.34
C LEU A 406 10.03 -7.64 -10.10
N LEU A 407 11.30 -8.01 -10.24
CA LEU A 407 12.29 -7.92 -9.16
C LEU A 407 12.59 -6.46 -8.81
N ASP A 408 12.85 -5.62 -9.82
CA ASP A 408 13.14 -4.20 -9.63
C ASP A 408 11.97 -3.50 -8.94
N PHE A 409 10.73 -3.76 -9.39
CA PHE A 409 9.53 -3.27 -8.72
C PHE A 409 9.44 -3.73 -7.26
N ALA A 410 9.70 -5.01 -6.98
CA ALA A 410 9.66 -5.54 -5.63
C ALA A 410 10.72 -4.90 -4.71
N GLU A 411 11.92 -4.67 -5.24
CA GLU A 411 13.04 -4.06 -4.51
C GLU A 411 12.81 -2.56 -4.26
N MET A 412 12.38 -1.81 -5.29
CA MET A 412 12.04 -0.39 -5.17
C MET A 412 10.95 -0.15 -4.12
N ASN A 413 9.94 -1.02 -4.09
CA ASN A 413 8.81 -0.92 -3.17
C ASN A 413 9.02 -1.63 -1.82
N GLN A 414 10.20 -2.23 -1.61
CA GLN A 414 10.50 -3.01 -0.40
C GLN A 414 9.44 -4.10 -0.11
N SER A 415 8.82 -4.65 -1.16
CA SER A 415 7.82 -5.71 -1.05
C SER A 415 8.52 -7.07 -0.97
N TYR A 416 9.03 -7.41 0.21
CA TYR A 416 9.82 -8.63 0.42
C TYR A 416 9.01 -9.91 0.16
N THR A 417 7.68 -9.87 0.38
CA THR A 417 6.77 -10.96 0.02
C THR A 417 6.78 -11.20 -1.48
N PHE A 418 6.60 -10.15 -2.27
CA PHE A 418 6.56 -10.26 -3.73
C PHE A 418 7.94 -10.58 -4.32
N LEU A 419 9.00 -10.05 -3.71
CA LEU A 419 10.38 -10.39 -4.05
C LEU A 419 10.65 -11.90 -3.88
N CYS A 420 10.21 -12.50 -2.76
CA CYS A 420 10.31 -13.94 -2.55
C CYS A 420 9.52 -14.74 -3.59
N GLU A 421 8.29 -14.32 -3.90
CA GLU A 421 7.45 -14.97 -4.91
C GLU A 421 8.08 -14.94 -6.31
N THR A 422 8.75 -13.84 -6.66
CA THR A 422 9.45 -13.69 -7.93
C THR A 422 10.70 -14.57 -7.99
N TYR A 423 11.45 -14.70 -6.89
CA TYR A 423 12.54 -15.69 -6.80
C TYR A 423 12.05 -17.14 -6.91
N LEU A 424 10.89 -17.46 -6.32
CA LEU A 424 10.27 -18.78 -6.47
C LEU A 424 9.86 -19.05 -7.92
N LEU A 425 9.32 -18.05 -8.63
CA LEU A 425 9.03 -18.13 -10.05
C LEU A 425 10.30 -18.44 -10.86
N GLN A 426 11.39 -17.68 -10.65
CA GLN A 426 12.68 -17.93 -11.28
C GLN A 426 13.23 -19.33 -10.97
N ALA A 427 13.08 -19.78 -9.72
CA ALA A 427 13.57 -21.09 -9.29
C ALA A 427 12.88 -22.23 -10.06
N ARG A 428 11.56 -22.09 -10.29
CA ARG A 428 10.75 -23.04 -11.07
C ARG A 428 11.06 -22.99 -12.56
N ILE A 429 11.30 -21.80 -13.12
CA ILE A 429 11.76 -21.65 -14.51
C ILE A 429 13.13 -22.32 -14.71
N ALA A 430 14.07 -22.16 -13.77
CA ALA A 430 15.37 -22.82 -13.82
C ALA A 430 15.28 -24.37 -13.80
N LEU A 431 14.21 -24.95 -13.23
CA LEU A 431 13.97 -26.39 -13.32
C LEU A 431 13.63 -26.86 -14.74
N LEU A 432 13.01 -26.01 -15.57
CA LEU A 432 12.65 -26.37 -16.95
C LEU A 432 13.88 -26.65 -17.83
N THR A 433 15.00 -25.98 -17.52
CA THR A 433 16.31 -26.17 -18.16
C THR A 433 17.22 -27.14 -17.39
N TYR A 434 16.69 -27.78 -16.33
CA TYR A 434 17.41 -28.70 -15.44
C TYR A 434 18.58 -28.06 -14.66
N ASP A 435 18.56 -26.75 -14.44
CA ASP A 435 19.56 -26.05 -13.64
C ASP A 435 19.23 -26.13 -12.14
N ILE A 436 19.41 -27.33 -11.59
CA ILE A 436 19.19 -27.61 -10.16
C ILE A 436 20.03 -26.70 -9.25
N LYS A 437 21.21 -26.28 -9.72
CA LYS A 437 22.12 -25.41 -8.96
C LYS A 437 21.52 -24.01 -8.83
N LYS A 438 21.09 -23.41 -9.95
CA LYS A 438 20.42 -22.11 -9.96
C LYS A 438 19.11 -22.16 -9.15
N THR A 439 18.29 -23.20 -9.31
CA THR A 439 17.08 -23.40 -8.50
C THR A 439 17.38 -23.36 -7.00
N ARG A 440 18.36 -24.14 -6.53
CA ARG A 440 18.72 -24.17 -5.11
C ARG A 440 19.16 -22.80 -4.59
N ARG A 441 19.99 -22.07 -5.35
CA ARG A 441 20.44 -20.72 -4.99
C ARG A 441 19.27 -19.75 -4.83
N LEU A 442 18.34 -19.75 -5.80
CA LEU A 442 17.15 -18.90 -5.78
C LEU A 442 16.22 -19.22 -4.59
N LEU A 443 15.99 -20.51 -4.30
CA LEU A 443 15.22 -20.93 -3.12
C LEU A 443 15.87 -20.46 -1.82
N ILE A 444 17.21 -20.52 -1.72
CA ILE A 444 17.94 -20.03 -0.55
C ILE A 444 17.81 -18.50 -0.43
N GLN A 445 17.91 -17.75 -1.54
CA GLN A 445 17.68 -16.29 -1.53
C GLN A 445 16.31 -15.96 -0.97
N ALA A 446 15.26 -16.55 -1.56
CA ALA A 446 13.89 -16.37 -1.11
C ALA A 446 13.75 -16.72 0.39
N HIS A 447 14.32 -17.83 0.83
CA HIS A 447 14.26 -18.25 2.23
C HIS A 447 14.95 -17.26 3.18
N GLN A 448 16.12 -16.75 2.82
CA GLN A 448 16.87 -15.80 3.66
C GLN A 448 16.17 -14.45 3.74
N ILE A 449 15.57 -13.98 2.64
CA ILE A 449 14.74 -12.77 2.62
C ILE A 449 13.51 -12.99 3.50
N ALA A 450 12.77 -14.08 3.28
CA ALA A 450 11.59 -14.41 4.07
C ALA A 450 11.90 -14.51 5.57
N LYS A 451 13.02 -15.14 5.95
CA LYS A 451 13.43 -15.26 7.35
C LYS A 451 13.85 -13.93 7.96
N ARG A 452 14.53 -13.06 7.20
CA ARG A 452 14.96 -11.73 7.67
C ARG A 452 13.76 -10.83 7.97
N HIS A 453 12.68 -10.97 7.22
CA HIS A 453 11.47 -10.15 7.32
C HIS A 453 10.29 -10.87 8.02
N ASP A 454 10.56 -11.94 8.79
CA ASP A 454 9.58 -12.77 9.52
C ASP A 454 8.34 -13.21 8.69
N LEU A 455 8.54 -13.49 7.39
CA LEU A 455 7.50 -13.98 6.49
C LEU A 455 7.26 -15.49 6.70
N ARG A 456 6.78 -15.90 7.89
CA ARG A 456 6.74 -17.30 8.35
C ARG A 456 6.10 -18.29 7.37
N ARG A 457 4.95 -17.94 6.77
CA ARG A 457 4.29 -18.81 5.77
C ARG A 457 5.17 -19.01 4.54
N LEU A 458 5.86 -17.97 4.07
CA LEU A 458 6.81 -18.10 2.97
C LEU A 458 8.02 -18.92 3.38
N VAL A 459 8.55 -18.74 4.60
CA VAL A 459 9.64 -19.56 5.14
C VAL A 459 9.26 -21.05 5.10
N GLU A 460 8.09 -21.42 5.63
CA GLU A 460 7.58 -22.80 5.61
C GLU A 460 7.33 -23.31 4.19
N THR A 461 6.72 -22.48 3.34
CA THR A 461 6.46 -22.83 1.94
C THR A 461 7.77 -23.12 1.19
N ILE A 462 8.76 -22.25 1.33
CA ILE A 462 10.06 -22.39 0.67
C ILE A 462 10.83 -23.60 1.21
N LEU A 463 10.73 -23.90 2.52
CA LEU A 463 11.30 -25.11 3.10
C LEU A 463 10.66 -26.38 2.53
N ASN A 464 9.33 -26.42 2.47
CA ASN A 464 8.59 -27.54 1.87
C ASN A 464 8.97 -27.71 0.40
N GLU A 465 9.12 -26.62 -0.35
CA GLU A 465 9.59 -26.66 -1.74
C GLU A 465 11.03 -27.19 -1.86
N HIS A 466 11.91 -26.84 -0.91
CA HIS A 466 13.27 -27.35 -0.87
C HIS A 466 13.31 -28.86 -0.61
N GLU A 467 12.53 -29.35 0.35
CA GLU A 467 12.39 -30.77 0.65
C GLU A 467 11.81 -31.55 -0.54
N GLU A 468 10.78 -30.99 -1.17
CA GLU A 468 10.13 -31.60 -2.33
C GLU A 468 11.09 -31.68 -3.52
N LEU A 469 11.86 -30.61 -3.79
CA LEU A 469 12.92 -30.63 -4.80
C LEU A 469 13.93 -31.76 -4.54
N ILE A 470 14.34 -31.97 -3.29
CA ILE A 470 15.26 -33.06 -2.91
C ILE A 470 14.65 -34.43 -3.23
N LYS A 471 13.38 -34.65 -2.86
CA LYS A 471 12.65 -35.91 -3.16
C LYS A 471 12.55 -36.15 -4.67
N GLN A 472 12.41 -35.09 -5.46
CA GLN A 472 12.22 -35.17 -6.90
C GLN A 472 13.51 -35.23 -7.73
N LEU A 473 14.70 -35.14 -7.13
CA LEU A 473 15.97 -35.06 -7.88
C LEU A 473 16.17 -36.21 -8.87
N ASP A 474 15.81 -37.44 -8.48
CA ASP A 474 15.96 -38.59 -9.38
C ASP A 474 14.92 -38.58 -10.50
N THR A 475 13.71 -38.07 -10.25
CA THR A 475 12.70 -37.82 -11.27
C THR A 475 13.20 -36.80 -12.29
N TRP A 476 13.75 -35.67 -11.84
CA TRP A 476 14.34 -34.65 -12.72
C TRP A 476 15.51 -35.21 -13.56
N LYS A 477 16.37 -36.07 -12.98
CA LYS A 477 17.42 -36.77 -13.75
C LYS A 477 16.84 -37.69 -14.82
N ARG A 478 15.74 -38.41 -14.53
CA ARG A 478 15.06 -39.28 -15.51
C ARG A 478 14.45 -38.46 -16.64
N LEU A 479 13.74 -37.38 -16.34
CA LEU A 479 13.17 -36.48 -17.35
C LEU A 479 14.24 -35.90 -18.27
N LYS A 480 15.40 -35.51 -17.71
CA LYS A 480 16.55 -35.03 -18.49
C LYS A 480 17.06 -36.09 -19.47
N LYS A 481 17.17 -37.35 -19.04
CA LYS A 481 17.59 -38.46 -19.90
C LYS A 481 16.57 -38.75 -21.01
N MET A 482 15.29 -38.67 -20.68
CA MET A 482 14.18 -38.95 -21.61
C MET A 482 13.87 -37.79 -22.55
N LYS A 483 14.50 -36.62 -22.37
CA LYS A 483 14.16 -35.38 -23.07
C LYS A 483 12.66 -35.08 -23.01
N ALA A 484 12.09 -35.21 -21.81
CA ALA A 484 10.66 -35.01 -21.57
C ALA A 484 10.17 -33.67 -22.15
N PRO A 485 8.94 -33.59 -22.69
CA PRO A 485 8.38 -32.33 -23.18
C PRO A 485 8.23 -31.31 -22.04
N LEU A 486 8.20 -30.02 -22.37
CA LEU A 486 8.09 -28.93 -21.41
C LEU A 486 6.79 -28.98 -20.61
N SER A 487 5.70 -29.49 -21.20
CA SER A 487 4.44 -29.70 -20.48
C SER A 487 4.62 -30.54 -19.20
N GLU A 488 5.33 -31.66 -19.30
CA GLU A 488 5.61 -32.56 -18.16
C GLU A 488 6.56 -31.91 -17.14
N ARG A 489 7.56 -31.15 -17.62
CA ARG A 489 8.47 -30.39 -16.74
C ARG A 489 7.74 -29.27 -15.99
N MET A 490 6.84 -28.55 -16.66
CA MET A 490 6.04 -27.48 -16.08
C MET A 490 5.07 -28.00 -15.03
N GLU A 491 4.49 -29.18 -15.25
CA GLU A 491 3.64 -29.84 -14.26
C GLU A 491 4.44 -30.24 -13.01
N LEU A 492 5.58 -30.93 -13.18
CA LEU A 492 6.42 -31.34 -12.06
C LEU A 492 6.98 -30.15 -11.27
N SER A 493 7.38 -29.08 -11.95
CA SER A 493 7.87 -27.84 -11.31
C SER A 493 6.76 -26.99 -10.70
N GLN A 494 5.48 -27.34 -10.84
CA GLN A 494 4.33 -26.58 -10.33
C GLN A 494 4.32 -25.09 -10.76
N LEU A 495 4.88 -24.78 -11.93
CA LEU A 495 5.05 -23.40 -12.40
C LEU A 495 3.73 -22.66 -12.57
N ASN A 496 2.70 -23.35 -13.07
CA ASN A 496 1.35 -22.77 -13.23
C ASN A 496 0.73 -22.40 -11.87
N THR A 497 0.99 -23.19 -10.82
CA THR A 497 0.51 -22.89 -9.47
C THR A 497 1.17 -21.64 -8.91
N GLN A 498 2.47 -21.46 -9.18
CA GLN A 498 3.22 -20.27 -8.78
C GLN A 498 2.66 -19.00 -9.42
N ILE A 499 2.47 -19.01 -10.74
CA ILE A 499 1.88 -17.87 -11.47
C ILE A 499 0.48 -17.55 -10.96
N LYS A 500 -0.40 -18.55 -10.79
CA LYS A 500 -1.74 -18.33 -10.23
C LYS A 500 -1.69 -17.73 -8.82
N ARG A 501 -0.72 -18.14 -7.99
CA ARG A 501 -0.51 -17.55 -6.66
C ARG A 501 -0.10 -16.08 -6.74
N MET A 502 0.75 -15.71 -7.69
CA MET A 502 1.16 -14.33 -7.92
C MET A 502 -0.02 -13.48 -8.42
N VAL A 503 -0.79 -13.96 -9.39
CA VAL A 503 -2.00 -13.28 -9.91
C VAL A 503 -3.01 -13.02 -8.78
N ARG A 504 -3.27 -14.01 -7.93
CA ARG A 504 -4.21 -13.86 -6.79
C ARG A 504 -3.73 -12.88 -5.73
N LYS A 505 -2.42 -12.74 -5.53
CA LYS A 505 -1.85 -11.80 -4.57
C LYS A 505 -1.83 -10.36 -5.07
N GLY A 506 -1.83 -10.14 -6.39
CA GLY A 506 -2.05 -8.81 -6.99
C GLY A 506 -3.37 -8.15 -6.57
N LEU A 507 -4.38 -8.95 -6.18
CA LEU A 507 -5.70 -8.50 -5.73
C LEU A 507 -5.70 -7.74 -4.38
N SER A 508 -4.63 -7.81 -3.56
CA SER A 508 -4.61 -7.10 -2.28
C SER A 508 -4.32 -5.60 -2.49
N VAL A 509 -5.38 -4.80 -2.53
CA VAL A 509 -5.32 -3.35 -2.76
C VAL A 509 -4.58 -2.63 -1.62
N SER A 510 -3.53 -1.88 -1.97
CA SER A 510 -3.25 -0.55 -1.38
C SER A 510 -2.25 0.28 -2.19
N ILE A 511 -2.79 1.35 -2.78
CA ILE A 511 -2.29 2.73 -2.98
C ILE A 511 -1.14 3.00 -3.95
N GLN A 512 -1.45 3.95 -4.83
CA GLN A 512 -0.61 4.58 -5.84
C GLN A 512 0.65 5.19 -5.23
N ILE A 513 1.78 5.02 -5.91
CA ILE A 513 2.98 5.81 -5.73
C ILE A 513 2.93 6.92 -6.77
N SER A 514 2.84 8.17 -6.32
CA SER A 514 3.13 9.32 -7.18
C SER A 514 4.60 9.68 -7.04
N GLU A 515 5.20 10.09 -8.15
CA GLU A 515 6.56 10.60 -8.19
C GLU A 515 6.67 11.84 -7.30
N GLU A 516 7.42 11.73 -6.21
CA GLU A 516 8.45 12.72 -5.90
C GLU A 516 9.41 12.20 -4.82
N THR A 517 10.69 12.50 -5.05
CA THR A 517 11.84 12.32 -4.16
C THR A 517 12.40 10.90 -3.98
N VAL A 518 13.13 10.45 -5.01
CA VAL A 518 14.33 9.62 -4.80
C VAL A 518 15.33 10.40 -3.94
N THR A 519 15.38 10.11 -2.65
CA THR A 519 16.56 10.46 -1.84
C THR A 519 17.71 9.55 -2.26
N VAL A 520 18.67 10.14 -2.97
CA VAL A 520 19.96 9.49 -3.29
C VAL A 520 20.72 9.30 -1.98
N HIS A 521 20.59 8.11 -1.39
CA HIS A 521 21.51 7.66 -0.35
C HIS A 521 22.83 7.25 -1.03
N LYS A 522 23.96 7.77 -0.54
CA LYS A 522 25.30 7.29 -0.92
C LYS A 522 25.37 5.76 -0.76
N ASP A 523 25.91 5.09 -1.79
CA ASP A 523 26.17 3.65 -1.94
C ASP A 523 25.96 2.79 -0.68
N LYS A 524 24.70 2.40 -0.43
CA LYS A 524 24.37 1.37 0.55
C LYS A 524 24.93 0.04 0.05
N LYS A 525 25.86 -0.56 0.80
CA LYS A 525 26.42 -1.88 0.48
C LYS A 525 25.45 -2.98 0.92
N VAL A 526 24.80 -3.62 -0.06
CA VAL A 526 23.74 -4.61 0.14
C VAL A 526 24.28 -6.04 0.03
N CYS A 527 23.82 -6.93 0.92
CA CYS A 527 24.14 -8.36 0.83
C CYS A 527 23.46 -8.99 -0.39
N LEU A 528 24.20 -9.73 -1.22
CA LEU A 528 23.66 -10.39 -2.42
C LEU A 528 22.52 -11.37 -2.11
N VAL A 529 22.58 -12.05 -0.96
CA VAL A 529 21.68 -13.17 -0.65
C VAL A 529 20.39 -12.71 0.01
N CYS A 530 20.49 -11.88 1.06
CA CYS A 530 19.32 -11.44 1.82
C CYS A 530 18.86 -10.02 1.47
N LYS A 531 19.50 -9.37 0.49
CA LYS A 531 19.15 -8.05 -0.07
C LYS A 531 19.01 -6.89 0.92
N GLY A 532 19.37 -7.08 2.19
CA GLY A 532 19.39 -5.99 3.15
C GLY A 532 20.80 -5.46 3.40
N GLU A 533 20.84 -4.28 4.03
CA GLU A 533 22.08 -3.57 4.37
C GLU A 533 23.03 -4.46 5.16
N ALA A 534 24.29 -4.44 4.76
CA ALA A 534 25.35 -5.23 5.33
C ALA A 534 26.02 -4.43 6.46
N LEU A 535 25.37 -4.39 7.63
CA LEU A 535 25.85 -3.72 8.85
C LEU A 535 26.75 -4.67 9.65
N GLY A 536 27.87 -4.18 10.19
CA GLY A 536 28.83 -5.02 10.92
C GLY A 536 29.57 -6.00 10.00
N PHE A 537 30.22 -7.04 10.50
CA PHE A 537 31.13 -7.89 9.71
C PHE A 537 30.53 -8.40 8.37
N THR A 538 31.26 -8.16 7.28
CA THR A 538 30.86 -8.54 5.91
C THR A 538 31.96 -9.33 5.22
N TYR A 539 31.59 -10.12 4.22
CA TYR A 539 32.51 -10.82 3.36
C TYR A 539 32.42 -10.21 1.97
N ILE A 540 33.55 -9.70 1.49
CA ILE A 540 33.66 -9.12 0.15
C ILE A 540 34.41 -10.12 -0.71
N CYS A 541 33.77 -10.57 -1.77
CA CYS A 541 34.40 -11.46 -2.74
C CYS A 541 35.41 -10.68 -3.61
N LYS A 542 36.32 -11.38 -4.28
CA LYS A 542 37.23 -10.79 -5.27
C LYS A 542 36.53 -10.12 -6.45
N CYS A 543 35.25 -10.42 -6.69
CA CYS A 543 34.42 -9.75 -7.69
C CYS A 543 33.56 -8.62 -7.09
N ASP A 544 33.96 -8.08 -5.94
CA ASP A 544 33.34 -6.97 -5.20
C ASP A 544 31.92 -7.22 -4.65
N VAL A 545 31.38 -8.43 -4.82
CA VAL A 545 30.10 -8.87 -4.26
C VAL A 545 30.19 -9.00 -2.74
N ILE A 546 29.13 -8.55 -2.05
CA ILE A 546 29.08 -8.47 -0.60
C ILE A 546 28.10 -9.51 -0.02
N TYR A 547 28.53 -10.18 1.04
CA TYR A 547 27.71 -11.09 1.84
C TYR A 547 27.72 -10.62 3.30
N CYS A 548 26.56 -10.55 3.95
CA CYS A 548 26.50 -10.31 5.39
C CYS A 548 26.98 -11.55 6.16
N GLU A 549 27.34 -11.36 7.44
CA GLU A 549 27.89 -12.42 8.29
C GLU A 549 27.04 -13.70 8.28
N ASN A 550 25.74 -13.55 8.48
CA ASN A 550 24.81 -14.67 8.56
C ASN A 550 24.70 -15.43 7.22
N CYS A 551 24.62 -14.71 6.10
CA CYS A 551 24.53 -15.33 4.78
C CYS A 551 25.84 -16.01 4.40
N ALA A 552 27.00 -15.41 4.68
CA ALA A 552 28.29 -16.01 4.36
C ALA A 552 28.56 -17.29 5.16
N ARG A 553 28.17 -17.33 6.45
CA ARG A 553 28.22 -18.55 7.26
C ARG A 553 27.29 -19.62 6.69
N ALA A 554 26.02 -19.28 6.43
CA ALA A 554 25.07 -20.21 5.84
C ALA A 554 25.56 -20.77 4.48
N LEU A 555 26.23 -19.95 3.65
CA LEU A 555 26.81 -20.39 2.39
C LEU A 555 28.03 -21.30 2.56
N SER A 556 28.82 -21.10 3.62
CA SER A 556 30.00 -21.93 3.92
C SER A 556 29.63 -23.38 4.19
N ASP A 557 28.46 -23.60 4.78
CA ASP A 557 27.92 -24.94 5.08
C ASP A 557 27.24 -25.60 3.87
N LEU A 558 27.03 -24.85 2.77
CA LEU A 558 26.28 -25.31 1.58
C LEU A 558 27.19 -25.58 0.37
N GLU A 559 27.55 -24.53 -0.39
CA GLU A 559 28.42 -24.65 -1.59
C GLU A 559 29.82 -24.06 -1.34
N ASN A 560 29.99 -23.27 -0.28
CA ASN A 560 31.18 -22.50 0.07
C ASN A 560 31.83 -21.72 -1.08
N VAL A 561 31.03 -21.15 -2.00
CA VAL A 561 31.51 -20.35 -3.13
C VAL A 561 30.70 -19.07 -3.32
N CYS A 562 31.34 -18.05 -3.86
CA CYS A 562 30.68 -16.85 -4.34
C CYS A 562 29.73 -17.21 -5.48
N TRP A 563 28.49 -16.75 -5.38
CA TRP A 563 27.44 -17.05 -6.36
C TRP A 563 27.61 -16.34 -7.70
N VAL A 564 28.48 -15.33 -7.79
CA VAL A 564 28.78 -14.61 -9.04
C VAL A 564 29.99 -15.21 -9.75
N CYS A 565 31.14 -15.33 -9.07
CA CYS A 565 32.39 -15.75 -9.71
C CYS A 565 32.86 -17.17 -9.34
N ASN A 566 32.09 -17.91 -8.53
CA ASN A 566 32.39 -19.27 -8.05
C ASN A 566 33.71 -19.43 -7.27
N THR A 567 34.34 -18.35 -6.81
CA THR A 567 35.52 -18.45 -5.93
C THR A 567 35.10 -18.82 -4.50
N PRO A 568 35.87 -19.63 -3.75
CA PRO A 568 35.52 -19.99 -2.38
C PRO A 568 35.32 -18.78 -1.46
N ILE A 569 34.33 -18.86 -0.57
CA ILE A 569 34.10 -17.83 0.46
C ILE A 569 34.94 -18.19 1.69
N ASP A 570 35.87 -17.32 2.08
CA ASP A 570 36.63 -17.50 3.32
C ASP A 570 35.86 -16.87 4.49
N SER A 571 34.96 -17.64 5.10
CA SER A 571 34.17 -17.20 6.25
C SER A 571 34.98 -16.98 7.54
N SER A 572 36.30 -17.20 7.52
CA SER A 572 37.18 -16.86 8.65
C SER A 572 37.74 -15.44 8.57
N LYS A 573 37.56 -14.73 7.45
CA LYS A 573 38.12 -13.39 7.22
C LYS A 573 37.04 -12.34 6.90
N PRO A 574 36.11 -12.07 7.83
CA PRO A 574 35.18 -10.97 7.65
C PRO A 574 35.91 -9.62 7.71
N ILE A 575 35.48 -8.70 6.87
CA ILE A 575 35.91 -7.30 6.86
C ILE A 575 34.83 -6.49 7.57
N LYS A 576 35.22 -5.66 8.53
CA LYS A 576 34.31 -4.69 9.14
C LYS A 576 33.95 -3.62 8.09
N PRO A 577 32.68 -3.26 7.87
CA PRO A 577 32.31 -2.25 6.90
C PRO A 577 32.84 -0.90 7.34
N PHE A 578 32.94 0.01 6.37
CA PHE A 578 33.03 1.44 6.65
C PHE A 578 31.85 1.85 7.54
N LEU A 579 32.16 2.51 8.66
CA LEU A 579 31.14 3.23 9.42
C LEU A 579 30.65 4.38 8.53
N LEU A 580 29.34 4.62 8.51
CA LEU A 580 28.81 5.88 8.03
C LEU A 580 29.33 6.95 8.98
N ASP A 581 30.40 7.65 8.62
CA ASP A 581 30.75 8.88 9.30
C ASP A 581 29.63 9.88 8.97
N GLU A 582 28.81 10.19 9.98
CA GLU A 582 27.94 11.35 9.95
C GLU A 582 28.84 12.60 9.89
N GLU A 583 29.23 13.04 8.70
CA GLU A 583 29.62 14.43 8.53
C GLU A 583 28.38 15.29 8.77
N LYS A 584 28.25 15.82 9.99
CA LYS A 584 27.45 17.02 10.23
C LYS A 584 28.00 18.12 9.35
N ILE A 585 27.34 18.38 8.23
CA ILE A 585 27.58 19.59 7.45
C ILE A 585 27.08 20.77 8.30
N ASP A 586 28.01 21.39 9.02
CA ASP A 586 27.78 22.64 9.71
C ASP A 586 27.71 23.74 8.63
N LEU A 587 26.50 24.04 8.17
CA LEU A 587 26.23 25.13 7.23
C LEU A 587 26.47 26.46 7.93
N LYS A 588 27.72 26.91 8.01
CA LYS A 588 28.02 28.32 8.23
C LYS A 588 27.59 29.10 6.98
N PRO A 589 26.84 30.20 7.13
CA PRO A 589 26.45 31.02 5.99
C PRO A 589 27.71 31.65 5.40
N SER A 590 28.03 31.31 4.14
CA SER A 590 29.13 31.95 3.43
C SER A 590 28.59 32.98 2.43
N ASP A 591 28.86 34.24 2.77
CA ASP A 591 28.78 35.40 1.90
C ASP A 591 29.44 35.13 0.54
N LYS A 592 28.69 35.28 -0.55
CA LYS A 592 29.28 35.59 -1.85
C LYS A 592 28.60 36.79 -2.50
N LYS A 593 29.27 37.92 -2.24
CA LYS A 593 29.39 39.15 -3.02
C LYS A 593 29.01 39.01 -4.50
N LEU A 594 28.12 39.92 -4.90
CA LEU A 594 27.81 40.26 -6.28
C LEU A 594 29.03 40.77 -7.06
N LYS A 595 29.01 40.44 -8.34
CA LYS A 595 30.00 40.60 -9.41
C LYS A 595 30.52 42.03 -9.56
N LYS A 596 31.83 42.16 -9.84
CA LYS A 596 32.39 43.22 -10.68
C LYS A 596 32.80 42.60 -12.02
N SER A 597 32.23 43.10 -13.11
CA SER A 597 32.77 42.98 -14.46
C SER A 597 33.34 44.35 -14.86
N GLU A 598 34.65 44.43 -15.07
CA GLU A 598 35.31 45.55 -15.75
C GLU A 598 35.55 45.16 -17.22
N LYS A 599 34.83 45.84 -18.12
CA LYS A 599 35.38 46.61 -19.25
C LYS A 599 34.25 47.26 -20.03
#